data_AF-A0A9D8CQD4-F1
#
_entry.id   AF-A0A9D8CQD4-F1
#
_cell.length_a   1.000
_cell.length_b   1.000
_cell.length_c   1.000
_cell.angle_alpha   90.00
_cell.angle_beta   90.00
_cell.angle_gamma   90.00
#
_symmetry.space_group_name_H-M   'P 1'
#
loop_
_entity.id
_entity.type
_entity.pdbx_description
1 polymer ?
#
loop_
_entity_poly.entity_id
_entity_poly.type
_entity_poly.pdbx_seq_one_letter_code
_entity_poly.pdbx_strand_id
1 'polypeptide(L)'
;MGGDVDSVARRTLRGWRHTVAGPSTETDTAQYILLLHQNPNDNLTMPREAMMETIRRYSAWAGDLGRRGKLVSGEKLTTGAIRKFSVKDGKPVVADGAYAEAKDVISGYFVIEAANAAEADAIVRECPHLREGNWIELRALDQASVDEAKKGA
;
A
#
# COMPACT_ATOMS: atom_id res chain seq x y z
N MET A 1 42.23 -17.14 -17.30
CA MET A 1 40.81 -17.37 -17.62
C MET A 1 39.97 -16.64 -16.59
N GLY A 2 39.73 -15.34 -16.81
CA GLY A 2 38.88 -14.52 -15.95
C GLY A 2 37.59 -14.24 -16.70
N GLY A 3 36.51 -14.92 -16.30
CA GLY A 3 35.17 -14.67 -16.81
C GLY A 3 34.62 -13.42 -16.18
N ASP A 4 34.24 -12.47 -17.02
CA ASP A 4 33.68 -11.17 -16.67
C ASP A 4 32.32 -11.33 -15.96
N VAL A 5 32.34 -11.08 -14.64
CA VAL A 5 31.17 -11.15 -13.76
C VAL A 5 30.15 -10.03 -14.03
N ASP A 6 30.50 -9.00 -14.83
CA ASP A 6 29.58 -7.92 -15.21
C ASP A 6 28.55 -8.33 -16.27
N SER A 7 28.80 -9.45 -16.97
CA SER A 7 27.91 -9.95 -18.03
C SER A 7 26.63 -10.60 -17.48
N VAL A 8 26.71 -11.22 -16.30
CA VAL A 8 25.58 -11.98 -15.70
C VAL A 8 24.60 -11.05 -14.96
N ALA A 9 25.09 -9.96 -14.37
CA ALA A 9 24.25 -9.01 -13.63
C ALA A 9 23.29 -8.19 -14.52
N ARG A 10 23.58 -8.04 -15.82
CA ARG A 10 22.74 -7.28 -16.76
C ARG A 10 21.50 -8.05 -17.24
N ARG A 11 21.38 -9.35 -16.94
CA ARG A 11 20.32 -10.20 -17.51
C ARG A 11 19.06 -10.37 -16.65
N THR A 12 19.07 -9.95 -15.38
CA THR A 12 17.96 -10.22 -14.43
C THR A 12 17.28 -9.00 -13.81
N LEU A 13 17.62 -7.77 -14.20
CA LEU A 13 17.01 -6.54 -13.66
C LEU A 13 16.34 -5.68 -14.75
N ARG A 14 15.48 -6.30 -15.57
CA ARG A 14 14.70 -5.56 -16.59
C ARG A 14 13.50 -4.78 -16.03
N GLY A 15 13.17 -4.93 -14.74
CA GLY A 15 11.95 -4.35 -14.16
C GLY A 15 12.14 -3.16 -13.21
N TRP A 16 13.38 -2.74 -12.90
CA TRP A 16 13.60 -1.62 -11.98
C TRP A 16 14.46 -0.54 -12.64
N ARG A 17 13.82 0.32 -13.43
CA ARG A 17 14.40 1.60 -13.86
C ARG A 17 13.76 2.69 -13.03
N HIS A 18 14.51 3.28 -12.10
CA HIS A 18 14.15 4.58 -11.54
C HIS A 18 14.20 5.61 -12.68
N THR A 19 13.04 5.92 -13.25
CA THR A 19 12.89 7.11 -14.10
C THR A 19 12.13 8.11 -13.26
N VAL A 20 12.82 9.12 -12.75
CA VAL A 20 12.13 10.30 -12.22
C VAL A 20 11.57 11.04 -13.43
N ALA A 21 10.30 10.78 -13.76
CA ALA A 21 9.61 11.54 -14.78
C ALA A 21 9.39 12.98 -14.28
N GLY A 22 9.79 13.96 -15.10
CA GLY A 22 9.40 15.36 -14.89
C GLY A 22 7.89 15.57 -15.08
N PRO A 23 7.34 16.73 -14.70
CA PRO A 23 5.90 16.94 -14.68
C PRO A 23 5.31 16.86 -16.10
N SER A 24 4.54 15.80 -16.37
CA SER A 24 3.71 15.64 -17.56
C SER A 24 2.46 16.54 -17.45
N THR A 25 2.08 17.15 -18.57
CA THR A 25 0.98 18.12 -18.70
C THR A 25 -0.24 17.54 -19.44
N GLU A 26 -0.44 16.23 -19.33
CA GLU A 26 -1.70 15.57 -19.70
C GLU A 26 -2.44 15.15 -18.43
N THR A 27 -3.76 15.09 -18.51
CA THR A 27 -4.69 14.70 -17.45
C THR A 27 -4.51 13.22 -17.09
N ASP A 28 -3.33 12.83 -16.65
CA ASP A 28 -2.98 11.46 -16.32
C ASP A 28 -3.38 11.22 -14.87
N THR A 29 -4.42 10.42 -14.69
CA THR A 29 -4.85 10.00 -13.36
C THR A 29 -3.77 9.13 -12.74
N ALA A 30 -3.36 9.47 -11.53
CA ALA A 30 -2.35 8.75 -10.78
C ALA A 30 -3.01 7.77 -9.81
N GLN A 31 -2.35 6.63 -9.60
CA GLN A 31 -2.74 5.70 -8.55
C GLN A 31 -2.03 6.03 -7.25
N TYR A 32 -2.77 5.94 -6.14
CA TYR A 32 -2.25 6.14 -4.80
C TYR A 32 -2.57 4.94 -3.92
N ILE A 33 -1.63 4.57 -3.05
CA ILE A 33 -1.86 3.57 -2.00
C ILE A 33 -2.06 4.27 -0.66
N LEU A 34 -3.08 3.82 0.07
CA LEU A 34 -3.34 4.13 1.46
C LEU A 34 -2.89 2.93 2.28
N LEU A 35 -1.85 3.08 3.10
CA LEU A 35 -1.46 2.08 4.09
C LEU A 35 -2.11 2.43 5.43
N LEU A 36 -2.85 1.48 5.99
CA LEU A 36 -3.73 1.72 7.14
C LEU A 36 -3.03 1.31 8.45
N HIS A 37 -2.53 2.28 9.19
CA HIS A 37 -1.81 2.05 10.44
C HIS A 37 -2.72 2.16 11.66
N GLN A 38 -2.68 1.12 12.49
CA GLN A 38 -3.41 1.07 13.76
C GLN A 38 -2.58 0.35 14.83
N ASN A 39 -2.95 0.52 16.09
CA ASN A 39 -2.38 -0.27 17.15
C ASN A 39 -2.80 -1.75 16.98
N PRO A 40 -1.88 -2.72 17.11
CA PRO A 40 -2.19 -4.14 16.91
C PRO A 40 -3.26 -4.68 17.87
N ASN A 41 -3.47 -4.04 19.03
CA ASN A 41 -4.41 -4.47 20.04
C ASN A 41 -5.82 -3.87 19.90
N ASP A 42 -6.02 -2.86 19.04
CA ASP A 42 -7.31 -2.13 18.95
C ASP A 42 -8.49 -3.05 18.61
N ASN A 43 -8.25 -4.07 17.80
CA ASN A 43 -9.29 -5.01 17.39
C ASN A 43 -9.52 -6.14 18.40
N LEU A 44 -8.61 -6.36 19.35
CA LEU A 44 -8.72 -7.45 20.34
C LEU A 44 -9.71 -7.12 21.46
N THR A 45 -9.89 -5.83 21.74
CA THR A 45 -10.72 -5.33 22.86
C THR A 45 -12.03 -4.71 22.37
N MET A 46 -12.24 -4.63 21.06
CA MET A 46 -13.43 -3.99 20.47
C MET A 46 -14.67 -4.88 20.63
N PRO A 47 -15.79 -4.37 21.17
CA PRO A 47 -17.05 -5.09 21.19
C PRO A 47 -17.52 -5.48 19.78
N ARG A 48 -18.20 -6.63 19.66
CA ARG A 48 -18.65 -7.17 18.37
C ARG A 48 -19.49 -6.18 17.59
N GLU A 49 -20.38 -5.46 18.25
CA GLU A 49 -21.26 -4.47 17.63
C GLU A 49 -20.46 -3.31 17.02
N ALA A 50 -19.44 -2.82 17.75
CA ALA A 50 -18.55 -1.78 17.28
C ALA A 50 -17.66 -2.25 16.11
N MET A 51 -17.22 -3.51 16.13
CA MET A 51 -16.51 -4.14 15.02
C MET A 51 -17.39 -4.22 13.77
N MET A 52 -18.64 -4.67 13.91
CA MET A 52 -19.59 -4.75 12.79
C MET A 52 -19.91 -3.38 12.21
N GLU A 53 -20.04 -2.35 13.05
CA GLU A 53 -20.22 -0.97 12.59
C GLU A 53 -19.00 -0.46 11.83
N THR A 54 -17.79 -0.75 12.33
CA THR A 54 -16.54 -0.43 11.63
C THR A 54 -16.50 -1.07 10.25
N ILE A 55 -16.80 -2.38 10.16
CA ILE A 55 -16.87 -3.11 8.89
C ILE A 55 -17.86 -2.45 7.92
N ARG A 56 -19.06 -2.10 8.39
CA ARG A 56 -20.07 -1.42 7.56
C ARG A 56 -19.58 -0.10 6.99
N ARG A 57 -18.87 0.72 7.78
CA ARG A 57 -18.31 1.99 7.32
C ARG A 57 -17.27 1.78 6.23
N TYR A 58 -16.36 0.81 6.39
CA TYR A 58 -15.39 0.46 5.35
C TYR A 58 -16.08 -0.01 4.08
N SER A 59 -17.05 -0.93 4.19
CA SER A 59 -17.79 -1.45 3.03
C SER A 59 -18.57 -0.35 2.30
N ALA A 60 -19.20 0.57 3.03
CA ALA A 60 -19.94 1.68 2.45
C ALA A 60 -19.00 2.65 1.70
N TRP A 61 -17.89 3.04 2.33
CA TRP A 61 -16.90 3.94 1.74
C TRP A 61 -16.21 3.32 0.52
N ALA A 62 -15.74 2.07 0.62
CA ALA A 62 -15.11 1.37 -0.51
C ALA A 62 -16.10 1.14 -1.66
N GLY A 63 -17.34 0.75 -1.34
CA GLY A 63 -18.39 0.59 -2.33
C GLY A 63 -18.74 1.90 -3.06
N ASP A 64 -18.68 3.03 -2.35
CA ASP A 64 -18.84 4.35 -2.95
C ASP A 64 -17.69 4.73 -3.89
N LEU A 65 -16.44 4.52 -3.47
CA LEU A 65 -15.29 4.72 -4.36
C LEU A 65 -15.35 3.82 -5.59
N GLY A 66 -15.79 2.57 -5.44
CA GLY A 66 -16.03 1.66 -6.57
C GLY A 66 -17.04 2.24 -7.56
N ARG A 67 -18.18 2.75 -7.09
CA ARG A 67 -19.19 3.39 -7.94
C ARG A 67 -18.67 4.65 -8.64
N ARG A 68 -17.78 5.41 -7.99
CA ARG A 68 -17.11 6.59 -8.56
C ARG A 68 -15.98 6.24 -9.54
N GLY A 69 -15.64 4.95 -9.71
CA GLY A 69 -14.48 4.53 -10.50
C GLY A 69 -13.13 4.92 -9.89
N LYS A 70 -13.10 5.14 -8.57
CA LYS A 70 -11.93 5.62 -7.83
C LYS A 70 -11.23 4.52 -7.03
N LEU A 71 -11.87 3.36 -6.84
CA LEU A 71 -11.26 2.22 -6.16
C LEU A 71 -10.62 1.27 -7.18
N VAL A 72 -9.32 1.03 -7.03
CA VAL A 72 -8.57 0.05 -7.83
C VAL A 72 -8.54 -1.30 -7.10
N SER A 73 -8.17 -1.30 -5.82
CA SER A 73 -8.16 -2.50 -4.97
C SER A 73 -8.13 -2.13 -3.49
N GLY A 74 -8.34 -3.11 -2.61
CA GLY A 74 -8.10 -2.92 -1.19
C GLY A 74 -8.45 -4.14 -0.37
N GLU A 75 -7.65 -4.42 0.66
CA GLU A 75 -7.75 -5.64 1.45
C GLU A 75 -7.47 -5.38 2.93
N LYS A 76 -8.19 -6.12 3.78
CA LYS A 76 -7.87 -6.22 5.21
C LYS A 76 -6.72 -7.22 5.38
N LEU A 77 -5.67 -6.79 6.08
CA LEU A 77 -4.55 -7.68 6.45
C LEU A 77 -4.76 -8.25 7.85
N THR A 78 -4.23 -9.45 8.09
CA THR A 78 -4.19 -10.00 9.44
C THR A 78 -3.21 -9.21 10.30
N THR A 79 -3.59 -8.88 11.53
CA THR A 79 -2.69 -8.20 12.49
C THR A 79 -1.77 -9.17 13.23
N GLY A 80 -2.04 -10.48 13.14
CA GLY A 80 -1.19 -11.55 13.67
C GLY A 80 -0.35 -12.24 12.59
N ALA A 81 0.62 -13.07 13.04
CA ALA A 81 1.49 -13.90 12.19
C ALA A 81 2.32 -13.15 11.13
N ILE A 82 2.69 -11.90 11.42
CA ILE A 82 3.58 -11.11 10.57
C ILE A 82 4.97 -11.74 10.60
N ARG A 83 5.60 -11.90 9.43
CA ARG A 83 6.98 -12.39 9.28
C ARG A 83 7.79 -11.37 8.50
N LYS A 84 8.89 -10.91 9.09
CA LYS A 84 9.82 -9.98 8.46
C LYS A 84 11.00 -10.74 7.89
N PHE A 85 11.26 -10.56 6.60
CA PHE A 85 12.46 -11.07 5.95
C PHE A 85 13.49 -9.95 5.80
N SER A 86 14.75 -10.24 6.07
CA SER A 86 15.89 -9.35 5.79
C SER A 86 17.08 -10.16 5.31
N VAL A 87 18.17 -9.50 4.90
CA VAL A 87 19.42 -10.17 4.52
C VAL A 87 20.46 -9.94 5.61
N LYS A 88 21.10 -11.01 6.05
CA LYS A 88 22.26 -10.97 6.94
C LYS A 88 23.32 -11.92 6.39
N ASP A 89 24.56 -11.44 6.26
CA ASP A 89 25.69 -12.20 5.72
C ASP A 89 25.39 -12.87 4.37
N GLY A 90 24.70 -12.14 3.49
CA GLY A 90 24.33 -12.59 2.14
C GLY A 90 23.19 -13.62 2.09
N LYS A 91 22.54 -13.93 3.23
CA LYS A 91 21.47 -14.92 3.31
C LYS A 91 20.15 -14.30 3.79
N PRO A 92 19.00 -14.74 3.25
CA PRO A 92 17.71 -14.38 3.81
C PRO A 92 17.58 -14.91 5.24
N VAL A 93 17.16 -14.05 6.14
CA VAL A 93 16.80 -14.37 7.51
C VAL A 93 15.36 -13.94 7.76
N VAL A 94 14.64 -14.70 8.59
CA VAL A 94 13.26 -14.41 8.97
C VAL A 94 13.18 -14.11 10.45
N ALA A 95 12.40 -13.11 10.81
CA ALA A 95 12.03 -12.78 12.17
C ALA A 95 10.51 -12.73 12.29
N ASP A 96 9.98 -13.26 13.38
CA ASP A 96 8.55 -13.16 13.69
C ASP A 96 8.20 -11.77 14.20
N GLY A 97 6.97 -11.34 13.89
CA GLY A 97 6.41 -10.06 14.28
C GLY A 97 6.61 -8.95 13.24
N ALA A 98 5.94 -7.84 13.51
CA ALA A 98 6.14 -6.60 12.77
C ALA A 98 7.56 -6.06 12.98
N TYR A 99 7.87 -4.92 12.35
CA TYR A 99 9.12 -4.23 12.62
C TYR A 99 9.22 -3.89 14.11
N ALA A 100 10.32 -4.28 14.76
CA ALA A 100 10.42 -4.35 16.22
C ALA A 100 10.27 -2.98 16.93
N GLU A 101 10.52 -1.87 16.22
CA GLU A 101 10.37 -0.51 16.76
C GLU A 101 9.04 0.14 16.34
N ALA A 102 8.23 -0.52 15.50
CA ALA A 102 6.96 0.02 15.07
C ALA A 102 5.92 -0.09 16.20
N LYS A 103 5.35 1.06 16.57
CA LYS A 103 4.24 1.13 17.52
C LYS A 103 2.94 0.60 16.92
N ASP A 104 2.82 0.66 15.60
CA ASP A 104 1.63 0.31 14.83
C ASP A 104 1.93 -0.77 13.80
N VAL A 105 0.87 -1.45 13.36
CA VAL A 105 0.92 -2.43 12.26
C VAL A 105 0.09 -1.96 11.07
N ILE A 106 0.51 -2.34 9.87
CA ILE A 106 -0.31 -2.15 8.67
C ILE A 106 -1.44 -3.17 8.71
N SER A 107 -2.64 -2.68 8.92
CA SER A 107 -3.85 -3.49 9.10
C SER A 107 -4.64 -3.70 7.82
N GLY A 108 -4.32 -2.98 6.77
CA GLY A 108 -5.02 -3.00 5.51
C GLY A 108 -4.39 -2.03 4.53
N TYR A 109 -4.85 -2.08 3.30
CA TYR A 109 -4.52 -1.07 2.29
C TYR A 109 -5.70 -0.81 1.35
N PHE A 110 -5.67 0.33 0.67
CA PHE A 110 -6.47 0.61 -0.51
C PHE A 110 -5.58 1.20 -1.60
N VAL A 111 -5.81 0.83 -2.86
CA VAL A 111 -5.28 1.54 -4.03
C VAL A 111 -6.44 2.30 -4.67
N ILE A 112 -6.24 3.59 -4.86
CA ILE A 112 -7.23 4.50 -5.45
C ILE A 112 -6.68 5.16 -6.70
N GLU A 113 -7.58 5.55 -7.60
CA GLU A 113 -7.27 6.41 -8.75
C GLU A 113 -7.69 7.85 -8.41
N ALA A 114 -6.80 8.82 -8.62
CA ALA A 114 -7.08 10.25 -8.40
C ALA A 114 -6.41 11.10 -9.49
N ALA A 115 -7.04 12.20 -9.87
CA ALA A 115 -6.56 13.12 -10.88
C ALA A 115 -5.32 13.91 -10.43
N ASN A 116 -5.13 14.06 -9.11
CA ASN A 116 -3.99 14.72 -8.50
C ASN A 116 -3.93 14.45 -6.99
N ALA A 117 -2.87 14.93 -6.34
CA ALA A 117 -2.67 14.77 -4.91
C ALA A 117 -3.80 15.38 -4.06
N ALA A 118 -4.41 16.49 -4.50
CA ALA A 118 -5.49 17.13 -3.75
C ALA A 118 -6.78 16.29 -3.75
N GLU A 119 -7.10 15.62 -4.87
CA GLU A 119 -8.22 14.66 -4.91
C GLU A 119 -7.90 13.42 -4.05
N ALA A 120 -6.67 12.92 -4.10
CA ALA A 120 -6.24 11.82 -3.24
C ALA A 120 -6.38 12.18 -1.74
N ASP A 121 -5.93 13.37 -1.34
CA ASP A 121 -6.10 13.89 0.03
C ASP A 121 -7.57 13.97 0.43
N ALA A 122 -8.44 14.42 -0.47
CA ALA A 122 -9.88 14.49 -0.22
C ALA A 122 -10.47 13.09 0.03
N ILE A 123 -10.10 12.10 -0.79
CA ILE A 123 -10.54 10.70 -0.61
C ILE A 123 -10.02 10.12 0.72
N VAL A 124 -8.76 10.39 1.08
CA VAL A 124 -8.17 9.93 2.36
C VAL A 124 -8.92 10.52 3.55
N ARG A 125 -9.32 11.80 3.50
CA ARG A 125 -10.09 12.47 4.57
C ARG A 125 -11.46 11.84 4.81
N GLU A 126 -12.05 11.20 3.80
CA GLU A 126 -13.32 10.47 3.91
C GLU A 126 -13.13 9.03 4.44
N CYS A 127 -11.89 8.52 4.49
CA CYS A 127 -11.62 7.13 4.83
C CYS A 127 -11.99 6.84 6.31
N PRO A 128 -12.80 5.80 6.58
CA PRO A 128 -13.22 5.47 7.95
C PRO A 128 -12.08 4.96 8.85
N HIS A 129 -10.87 4.78 8.30
CA HIS A 129 -9.69 4.48 9.09
C HIS A 129 -9.18 5.70 9.88
N LEU A 130 -9.45 6.93 9.44
CA LEU A 130 -9.09 8.14 10.19
C LEU A 130 -10.01 8.30 11.40
N ARG A 131 -9.56 7.76 12.52
CA ARG A 131 -10.15 7.91 13.86
C ARG A 131 -9.03 8.02 14.88
N GLU A 132 -9.35 8.40 16.11
CA GLU A 132 -8.37 8.51 17.20
C GLU A 132 -7.47 7.26 17.30
N GLY A 133 -6.16 7.48 17.36
CA GLY A 133 -5.14 6.41 17.43
C GLY A 133 -4.74 5.79 16.08
N ASN A 134 -5.54 5.93 15.03
CA ASN A 134 -5.22 5.43 13.70
C ASN A 134 -4.64 6.53 12.80
N TRP A 135 -3.87 6.12 11.80
CA TRP A 135 -3.38 7.03 10.77
C TRP A 135 -3.17 6.33 9.42
N ILE A 136 -3.06 7.11 8.34
CA ILE A 136 -2.92 6.60 6.97
C ILE A 136 -1.64 7.15 6.36
N GLU A 137 -0.78 6.28 5.81
CA GLU A 137 0.29 6.69 4.91
C GLU A 137 -0.25 6.72 3.48
N LEU A 138 -0.38 7.90 2.89
CA LEU A 138 -0.73 8.08 1.49
C LEU A 138 0.54 8.16 0.64
N ARG A 139 0.65 7.35 -0.40
CA ARG A 139 1.77 7.40 -1.36
C ARG A 139 1.27 7.31 -2.79
N ALA A 140 1.88 8.08 -3.68
CA ALA A 140 1.73 7.84 -5.11
C ALA A 140 2.43 6.52 -5.49
N LEU A 141 1.80 5.75 -6.38
CA LEU A 141 2.47 4.66 -7.08
C LEU A 141 3.35 5.26 -8.19
N ASP A 142 4.44 4.56 -8.51
CA ASP A 142 5.27 4.91 -9.64
C ASP A 142 4.48 4.74 -10.95
N GLN A 143 4.38 5.81 -11.74
CA GLN A 143 3.53 5.83 -12.94
C GLN A 143 3.92 4.77 -13.97
N ALA A 144 5.23 4.56 -14.18
CA ALA A 144 5.69 3.55 -15.13
C ALA A 144 5.24 2.13 -14.73
N SER A 145 5.24 1.84 -13.42
CA SER A 145 4.74 0.58 -12.87
C SER A 145 3.23 0.41 -13.08
N VAL A 146 2.45 1.49 -12.93
CA VAL A 146 1.00 1.50 -13.19
C VAL A 146 0.69 1.26 -14.67
N ASP A 147 1.39 1.94 -15.56
CA ASP A 147 1.21 1.81 -17.01
C ASP A 147 1.54 0.40 -17.50
N GLU A 148 2.58 -0.23 -16.93
CA GLU A 148 2.92 -1.62 -17.23
C GLU A 148 1.84 -2.60 -16.78
N ALA A 149 1.32 -2.43 -15.55
CA ALA A 149 0.23 -3.25 -15.03
C ALA A 149 -1.04 -3.13 -15.89
N LYS A 150 -1.39 -1.92 -16.35
CA LYS A 150 -2.56 -1.66 -17.21
C LYS A 150 -2.42 -2.29 -18.62
N LYS A 151 -1.20 -2.46 -19.14
CA LYS A 151 -0.96 -3.11 -20.46
C LYS A 151 -1.17 -4.62 -20.44
N GLY A 152 -1.03 -5.25 -19.28
CA GLY A 152 -1.18 -6.70 -19.11
C GLY A 152 -2.56 -7.15 -18.62
N ALA A 153 -3.46 -6.21 -18.33
CA ALA A 153 -4.81 -6.45 -17.80
C ALA A 153 -5.87 -6.63 -18.90
#